data_AF-A0A7X6ARK9-F1
#
_entry.id   AF-A0A7X6ARK9-F1
#
_cell.length_a   1.000
_cell.length_b   1.000
_cell.length_c   1.000
_cell.angle_alpha   90.00
_cell.angle_beta   90.00
_cell.angle_gamma   90.00
#
_symmetry.space_group_name_H-M   'P 1'
#
loop_
_entity.id
_entity.type
_entity.pdbx_description
1 polymer ?
#
loop_
_entity_poly.entity_id
_entity_poly.type
_entity_poly.pdbx_seq_one_letter_code
_entity_poly.pdbx_strand_id
1 'polypeptide(L)' 'IEGLAVDENITFSDLKGTLAEFARQYFGPATKVRMRPHYFPFTEPSAELD' A
#
# COMPACT_ATOMS: atom_id res chain seq x y z
N ILE A 1 -0.40 7.71 -10.44
CA ILE A 1 -1.78 7.16 -10.41
C ILE A 1 -2.19 7.16 -8.96
N GLU A 2 -3.40 7.61 -8.66
CA GLU A 2 -3.96 7.62 -7.30
C GLU A 2 -5.11 6.60 -7.19
N GLY A 3 -5.32 6.03 -6.01
CA GLY A 3 -6.40 5.07 -5.73
C GLY A 3 -6.94 5.24 -4.31
N LEU A 4 -8.25 5.04 -4.14
CA LEU A 4 -8.97 5.17 -2.87
C LEU A 4 -9.94 3.99 -2.72
N ALA A 5 -9.88 3.31 -1.57
CA ALA A 5 -10.82 2.25 -1.20
C ALA A 5 -11.41 2.57 0.18
N VAL A 6 -12.74 2.44 0.31
CA VAL A 6 -13.49 2.74 1.53
C VAL A 6 -14.48 1.61 1.78
N ASP A 7 -14.41 1.01 2.96
CA ASP A 7 -15.31 -0.05 3.44
C ASP A 7 -15.34 -0.04 4.97
N GLU A 8 -16.36 -0.64 5.59
CA GLU A 8 -16.59 -0.60 7.04
C GLU A 8 -15.46 -1.24 7.86
N ASN A 9 -14.77 -2.23 7.30
CA ASN A 9 -13.77 -3.02 8.01
C ASN A 9 -12.41 -3.06 7.29
N ILE A 10 -12.16 -2.12 6.38
CA ILE A 10 -10.88 -2.06 5.68
C ILE A 10 -9.74 -1.74 6.67
N THR A 11 -8.62 -2.44 6.52
CA THR A 11 -7.48 -2.33 7.41
C THR A 11 -6.23 -1.88 6.65
N PHE A 12 -5.21 -1.44 7.39
CA PHE A 12 -3.91 -1.11 6.80
C PHE A 12 -3.22 -2.32 6.15
N SER A 13 -3.52 -3.54 6.62
CA SER A 13 -3.02 -4.78 6.01
C SER A 13 -3.56 -4.99 4.59
N ASP A 14 -4.79 -4.56 4.32
CA ASP A 14 -5.41 -4.65 2.99
C ASP A 14 -4.70 -3.73 2.00
N LEU A 15 -4.37 -2.50 2.42
CA LEU A 15 -3.55 -1.58 1.62
C LEU A 15 -2.18 -2.17 1.31
N LYS A 16 -1.50 -2.72 2.33
CA LYS A 16 -0.19 -3.37 2.17
C LYS A 16 -0.23 -4.54 1.21
N GLY A 17 -1.22 -5.42 1.36
CA GLY A 17 -1.41 -6.59 0.49
C GLY A 17 -1.69 -6.19 -0.95
N THR A 18 -2.58 -5.20 -1.14
CA THR A 18 -2.95 -4.69 -2.46
C THR A 18 -1.76 -4.09 -3.20
N LEU A 19 -0.98 -3.24 -2.54
CA LEU A 19 0.20 -2.62 -3.16
C LEU A 19 1.32 -3.63 -3.44
N ALA A 20 1.50 -4.62 -2.55
CA ALA A 20 2.46 -5.70 -2.78
C ALA A 20 2.07 -6.58 -3.98
N GLU A 21 0.79 -6.93 -4.09
CA GLU A 21 0.29 -7.73 -5.19
C GLU A 21 0.33 -6.96 -6.52
N PHE A 22 -0.02 -5.67 -6.50
CA PHE A 22 0.16 -4.79 -7.66
C PHE A 22 1.62 -4.77 -8.13
N ALA A 23 2.57 -4.56 -7.22
CA ALA A 23 3.99 -4.54 -7.56
C ALA A 23 4.47 -5.89 -8.11
N ARG A 24 3.96 -7.01 -7.58
CA ARG A 24 4.25 -8.36 -8.06
C ARG A 24 3.72 -8.60 -9.48
N GLN A 25 2.51 -8.15 -9.78
CA GLN A 25 1.92 -8.29 -11.12
C GLN A 25 2.59 -7.38 -12.14
N TYR A 26 2.97 -6.16 -11.72
CA TYR A 26 3.53 -5.16 -12.60
C TYR A 26 5.03 -5.35 -12.87
N PHE A 27 5.82 -5.65 -11.84
CA PHE A 27 7.29 -5.79 -11.94
C PHE A 27 7.78 -7.24 -11.94
N GLY A 28 6.92 -8.22 -11.63
CA GLY A 28 7.23 -9.65 -11.69
C GLY A 28 7.23 -10.36 -10.32
N PRO A 29 7.22 -11.71 -10.33
CA PRO A 29 6.99 -12.52 -9.13
C PRO A 29 8.08 -12.44 -8.05
N ALA A 30 9.29 -11.98 -8.41
CA ALA A 30 10.40 -11.83 -7.48
C ALA A 30 10.44 -10.46 -6.77
N THR A 31 9.55 -9.54 -7.12
CA THR A 31 9.49 -8.19 -6.56
C THR A 31 9.19 -8.25 -5.07
N LYS A 32 9.99 -7.52 -4.29
CA LYS A 32 9.77 -7.31 -2.86
C LYS A 32 9.43 -5.85 -2.66
N VAL A 33 8.49 -5.59 -1.76
CA VAL A 33 8.12 -4.24 -1.37
C VAL A 33 8.39 -4.01 0.11
N ARG A 34 8.71 -2.77 0.47
CA ARG A 34 8.90 -2.34 1.85
C ARG A 34 8.04 -1.11 2.11
N MET A 35 7.24 -1.17 3.18
CA MET A 35 6.55 0.02 3.69
C MET A 35 7.38 0.66 4.80
N ARG A 36 7.64 1.96 4.69
CA ARG A 36 8.29 2.76 5.72
C ARG A 36 7.29 3.79 6.27
N PRO A 37 7.21 3.98 7.60
CA PRO A 37 6.43 5.07 8.16
C PRO A 37 6.86 6.41 7.55
N HIS A 38 5.89 7.20 7.11
CA HIS A 38 6.09 8.52 6.56
C HIS A 38 4.90 9.40 6.96
N TYR A 39 5.05 10.72 6.93
CA TYR A 39 3.95 11.63 7.26
C TYR A 39 3.31 12.21 6.00
N PHE A 40 2.00 12.10 5.89
CA PHE A 40 1.18 12.81 4.91
C PHE A 40 0.00 13.47 5.63
N PRO A 41 -0.38 14.72 5.28
CA PRO A 41 -1.34 15.50 6.07
C PRO A 41 -2.80 14.98 6.03
N PHE A 42 -3.09 13.96 5.22
CA PHE A 42 -4.45 13.46 4.97
C PHE A 42 -4.60 11.94 5.19
N THR A 43 -3.59 11.27 5.74
CA THR A 43 -3.65 9.83 6.07
C THR A 43 -3.09 9.56 7.46
N GLU A 44 -3.69 8.62 8.20
CA GLU A 44 -3.19 8.13 9.48
C GLU A 44 -3.73 6.70 9.70
N PRO A 45 -2.87 5.68 9.89
CA PRO A 45 -1.42 5.70 9.78
C PRO A 45 -0.94 5.91 8.34
N SER A 46 0.27 6.46 8.19
CA SER A 46 0.86 6.81 6.89
C SER A 46 2.15 6.03 6.60
N ALA A 47 2.37 5.67 5.33
CA ALA A 47 3.59 4.99 4.89
C ALA A 47 3.95 5.31 3.43
N GLU A 48 5.24 5.24 3.14
CA GLU A 48 5.83 5.26 1.81
C GLU A 48 6.18 3.82 1.38
N LEU A 49 5.99 3.50 0.10
CA LEU A 49 6.31 2.20 -0.49
C LEU A 49 7.64 2.28 -1.26
N ASP A 50 8.60 1.44 -0.89
CA ASP A 50 9.83 1.18 -1.65
C ASP A 50 9.79 -0.17 -2.36
#